data_AF-A0A661W970-F1
#
_entry.id   AF-A0A661W970-F1
#
_cell.length_a   1.000
_cell.length_b   1.000
_cell.length_c   1.000
_cell.angle_alpha   90.00
_cell.angle_beta   90.00
_cell.angle_gamma   90.00
#
_symmetry.space_group_name_H-M   'P 1'
#
loop_
_entity.id
_entity.type
_entity.pdbx_description
1 polymer ?
#
loop_
_entity_poly.entity_id
_entity_poly.type
_entity_poly.pdbx_seq_one_letter_code
_entity_poly.pdbx_strand_id
1 'polypeptide(L)'
;MSTTLSEVYSDPAVREFGATLRRALRIKEIQDYASLIEMENAEKPEDFSEAVRRFLRRFDSPARRLKLRRPTEQSLERLSWLVDQHGVQIVRAALISHALVRGVREDEAEEEEETNDQQS
;
A
#
# COMPACT_ATOMS: atom_id res chain seq x y z
N MET A 1 20.53 2.31 -17.95
CA MET A 1 20.57 1.01 -17.27
C MET A 1 19.14 0.48 -17.22
N SER A 2 18.89 -0.79 -17.53
CA SER A 2 17.56 -1.36 -17.34
C SER A 2 17.35 -1.57 -15.84
N THR A 3 16.68 -0.62 -15.19
CA THR A 3 16.29 -0.78 -13.79
C THR A 3 15.34 -1.95 -13.66
N THR A 4 15.55 -2.78 -12.65
CA THR A 4 14.80 -4.02 -12.45
C THR A 4 13.70 -3.82 -11.41
N LEU A 5 12.62 -4.59 -11.52
CA LEU A 5 11.53 -4.60 -10.53
C LEU A 5 12.04 -4.80 -9.09
N SER A 6 13.12 -5.56 -8.90
CA SER A 6 13.72 -5.82 -7.58
C SER A 6 14.31 -4.57 -6.93
N GLU A 7 14.86 -3.64 -7.72
CA GLU A 7 15.39 -2.37 -7.22
C GLU A 7 14.26 -1.49 -6.70
N VAL A 8 13.21 -1.32 -7.49
CA VAL A 8 12.02 -0.53 -7.08
C VAL A 8 11.30 -1.18 -5.90
N TYR A 9 11.15 -2.51 -5.92
CA TYR A 9 10.55 -3.26 -4.81
C TYR A 9 11.32 -3.11 -3.49
N SER A 10 12.62 -2.87 -3.56
CA SER A 10 13.47 -2.70 -2.38
C SER A 10 13.50 -1.28 -1.84
N ASP A 11 12.93 -0.29 -2.55
CA ASP A 11 12.90 1.10 -2.12
C ASP A 11 12.05 1.25 -0.82
N PRO A 12 12.55 1.95 0.21
CA PRO A 12 11.82 2.14 1.46
C PRO A 12 10.43 2.76 1.30
N ALA A 13 10.25 3.69 0.36
CA ALA A 13 8.96 4.33 0.13
C ALA A 13 7.94 3.34 -0.46
N VAL A 14 8.40 2.47 -1.36
CA VAL A 14 7.59 1.38 -1.95
C VAL A 14 7.19 0.37 -0.87
N ARG A 15 8.10 0.01 0.02
CA ARG A 15 7.82 -0.87 1.16
C ARG A 15 6.81 -0.26 2.13
N GLU A 16 7.01 1.00 2.52
CA GLU A 16 6.12 1.70 3.45
C GLU A 16 4.70 1.83 2.88
N PHE A 17 4.59 2.30 1.64
CA PHE A 17 3.29 2.47 1.00
C PHE A 17 2.62 1.10 0.75
N GLY A 18 3.36 0.12 0.25
CA GLY A 18 2.85 -1.22 0.02
C GLY A 18 2.33 -1.90 1.30
N ALA A 19 3.02 -1.73 2.43
CA ALA A 19 2.54 -2.19 3.74
C ALA A 19 1.28 -1.43 4.20
N THR A 20 1.19 -0.13 3.91
CA THR A 20 -0.01 0.65 4.23
C THR A 20 -1.20 0.21 3.37
N LEU A 21 -0.98 -0.04 2.09
CA LEU A 21 -1.98 -0.59 1.18
C LEU A 21 -2.42 -1.99 1.64
N ARG A 22 -1.50 -2.86 2.06
CA ARG A 22 -1.84 -4.16 2.66
C ARG A 22 -2.82 -4.02 3.81
N ARG A 23 -2.55 -3.13 4.77
CA ARG A 23 -3.44 -2.89 5.92
C ARG A 23 -4.81 -2.45 5.48
N ALA A 24 -4.89 -1.54 4.50
CA ALA A 24 -6.16 -1.10 3.97
C ALA A 24 -6.97 -2.22 3.30
N LEU A 25 -6.30 -3.24 2.75
CA LEU A 25 -6.96 -4.41 2.16
C LEU A 25 -7.37 -5.46 3.19
N ARG A 26 -6.60 -5.62 4.27
CA ARG A 26 -6.77 -6.73 5.23
C ARG A 26 -7.64 -6.38 6.43
N ILE A 27 -7.49 -5.17 6.97
CA ILE A 27 -8.26 -4.74 8.13
C ILE A 27 -9.75 -4.77 7.78
N LYS A 28 -10.51 -5.55 8.56
CA LYS A 28 -11.93 -5.85 8.32
C LYS A 28 -12.80 -4.60 8.22
N GLU A 29 -12.48 -3.56 8.99
CA GLU A 29 -13.18 -2.27 9.02
C GLU A 29 -12.83 -1.34 7.85
N ILE A 30 -11.85 -1.71 7.01
CA ILE A 30 -11.39 -0.91 5.86
C ILE A 30 -11.72 -1.62 4.55
N GLN A 31 -11.13 -2.78 4.30
CA GLN A 31 -11.28 -3.59 3.09
C GLN A 31 -11.36 -2.79 1.77
N ASP A 32 -10.43 -1.87 1.55
CA ASP A 32 -10.41 -0.95 0.42
C ASP A 32 -9.87 -1.61 -0.86
N TYR A 33 -10.62 -2.59 -1.39
CA TYR A 33 -10.28 -3.25 -2.65
C TYR A 33 -10.37 -2.29 -3.85
N ALA A 34 -11.12 -1.19 -3.74
CA ALA A 34 -11.19 -0.18 -4.79
C ALA A 34 -9.83 0.47 -5.04
N SER A 35 -9.05 0.75 -3.98
CA SER A 35 -7.68 1.25 -4.12
C SER A 35 -6.75 0.30 -4.86
N LEU A 36 -6.90 -1.02 -4.68
CA LEU A 36 -6.10 -2.00 -5.40
C LEU A 36 -6.38 -1.94 -6.90
N ILE A 37 -7.67 -1.93 -7.28
CA ILE A 37 -8.09 -1.87 -8.68
C ILE A 37 -7.70 -0.54 -9.33
N GLU A 38 -7.87 0.59 -8.63
CA GLU A 38 -7.44 1.90 -9.14
C GLU A 38 -5.92 1.95 -9.37
N MET A 39 -5.13 1.35 -8.48
CA MET A 39 -3.66 1.30 -8.61
C MET A 39 -3.21 0.37 -9.75
N GLU A 40 -3.88 -0.77 -9.92
CA GLU A 40 -3.59 -1.71 -11.02
C GLU A 40 -3.86 -1.08 -12.39
N ASN A 41 -4.96 -0.33 -12.50
CA ASN A 41 -5.37 0.33 -13.74
C ASN A 41 -4.67 1.67 -14.00
N ALA A 42 -3.79 2.14 -13.12
CA ALA A 42 -2.99 3.32 -13.37
C ALA A 42 -1.96 3.03 -14.48
N GLU A 43 -2.07 3.72 -15.61
CA GLU A 43 -1.17 3.56 -16.76
C GLU A 43 -0.24 4.76 -16.94
N LYS A 44 -0.74 5.98 -16.66
CA LYS A 44 0.02 7.22 -16.77
C LYS A 44 0.39 7.79 -15.40
N PRO A 45 1.45 8.61 -15.29
CA PRO A 45 1.83 9.23 -14.01
C PRO A 45 0.68 9.98 -13.35
N GLU A 46 -0.18 10.63 -14.13
CA GLU A 46 -1.35 11.34 -13.64
C GLU A 46 -2.37 10.38 -13.01
N ASP A 47 -2.65 9.26 -13.68
CA ASP A 47 -3.57 8.22 -13.19
C ASP A 47 -3.05 7.63 -11.88
N PHE A 48 -1.74 7.38 -11.79
CA PHE A 48 -1.08 6.90 -10.59
C PHE A 48 -1.21 7.90 -9.44
N SER A 49 -0.94 9.18 -9.70
CA SER A 49 -1.06 10.23 -8.69
C SER A 49 -2.49 10.36 -8.16
N GLU A 50 -3.49 10.20 -9.04
CA GLU A 50 -4.90 10.25 -8.69
C GLU A 50 -5.32 9.02 -7.88
N ALA A 51 -4.86 7.81 -8.26
CA ALA A 51 -5.08 6.59 -7.48
C ALA A 51 -4.50 6.71 -6.07
N VAL A 52 -3.26 7.21 -5.93
CA VAL A 52 -2.62 7.48 -4.64
C VAL A 52 -3.44 8.49 -3.83
N ARG A 53 -3.87 9.60 -4.44
CA ARG A 53 -4.67 10.63 -3.76
C ARG A 53 -6.00 10.07 -3.25
N ARG A 54 -6.71 9.29 -4.07
CA ARG A 54 -7.98 8.67 -3.69
C ARG A 54 -7.82 7.67 -2.56
N PHE A 55 -6.78 6.85 -2.62
CA PHE A 55 -6.40 5.94 -1.54
C PHE A 55 -6.18 6.71 -0.24
N LEU A 56 -5.32 7.73 -0.23
CA LEU A 56 -5.03 8.51 0.97
C LEU A 56 -6.29 9.15 1.56
N ARG A 57 -7.19 9.65 0.72
CA ARG A 57 -8.48 10.20 1.16
C ARG A 57 -9.37 9.14 1.81
N ARG A 58 -9.48 7.95 1.22
CA ARG A 58 -10.25 6.83 1.79
C ARG A 58 -9.64 6.32 3.08
N PHE A 59 -8.31 6.28 3.15
CA PHE A 59 -7.55 5.76 4.28
C PHE A 59 -7.46 6.73 5.47
N ASP A 60 -7.61 8.05 5.28
CA ASP A 60 -7.41 9.03 6.36
C ASP A 60 -8.33 8.81 7.56
N SER A 61 -9.63 8.60 7.32
CA SER A 61 -10.60 8.41 8.40
C SER A 61 -10.35 7.10 9.19
N PRO A 62 -10.23 5.92 8.55
CA PRO A 62 -9.84 4.70 9.24
C PRO A 62 -8.50 4.80 9.95
N ALA A 63 -7.50 5.41 9.33
CA ALA A 63 -6.17 5.55 9.92
C ALA A 63 -6.20 6.36 11.22
N ARG A 64 -7.01 7.42 11.30
CA ARG A 64 -7.21 8.19 12.54
C ARG A 64 -7.93 7.36 13.61
N ARG A 65 -9.00 6.67 13.22
CA ARG A 65 -9.83 5.87 14.13
C ARG A 65 -9.05 4.70 14.75
N LEU A 66 -8.26 4.00 13.92
CA LEU A 66 -7.52 2.80 14.28
C LEU A 66 -6.05 3.09 14.62
N LYS A 67 -5.65 4.37 14.68
CA LYS A 67 -4.28 4.83 14.96
C LYS A 67 -3.21 4.20 14.04
N LEU A 68 -3.57 3.98 12.77
CA LEU A 68 -2.67 3.40 11.78
C LEU A 68 -1.66 4.44 11.27
N ARG A 69 -0.45 3.98 10.97
CA ARG A 69 0.58 4.79 10.32
C ARG A 69 0.15 5.14 8.90
N ARG A 70 0.22 6.43 8.57
CA ARG A 70 0.01 6.95 7.22
C ARG A 70 1.36 7.03 6.47
N PRO A 71 1.37 6.96 5.13
CA PRO A 71 2.59 7.18 4.36
C PRO A 71 3.10 8.60 4.61
N THR A 72 4.42 8.75 4.72
CA THR A 72 5.03 10.07 4.91
C THR A 72 5.03 10.87 3.60
N GLU A 73 5.04 12.20 3.70
CA GLU A 73 5.16 13.08 2.53
C GLU A 73 6.42 12.77 1.72
N GLN A 74 7.55 12.55 2.39
CA GLN A 74 8.80 12.15 1.75
C GLN A 74 8.66 10.84 0.96
N SER A 75 7.92 9.85 1.48
CA SER A 75 7.64 8.62 0.73
C SER A 75 6.74 8.86 -0.47
N LEU A 76 5.77 9.78 -0.39
CA LEU A 76 4.92 10.14 -1.53
C LEU A 76 5.72 10.85 -2.64
N GLU A 77 6.57 11.80 -2.28
CA GLU A 77 7.49 12.45 -3.21
C GLU A 77 8.44 11.43 -3.85
N ARG A 78 8.98 10.50 -3.04
CA ARG A 78 9.83 9.43 -3.52
C ARG A 78 9.12 8.51 -4.51
N LEU A 79 7.85 8.17 -4.26
CA LEU A 79 7.03 7.40 -5.22
C LEU A 79 6.82 8.14 -6.53
N SER A 80 6.53 9.45 -6.48
CA SER A 80 6.41 10.26 -7.70
C SER A 80 7.71 10.23 -8.50
N TRP A 81 8.85 10.43 -7.84
CA TRP A 81 10.16 10.34 -8.49
C TRP A 81 10.41 8.96 -9.11
N LEU A 82 10.06 7.87 -8.41
CA LEU A 82 10.22 6.51 -8.93
C LEU A 82 9.36 6.27 -10.18
N VAL A 83 8.15 6.83 -10.23
CA VAL A 83 7.29 6.78 -11.41
C VAL A 83 7.92 7.51 -12.59
N ASP A 84 8.47 8.70 -12.36
CA ASP A 84 9.14 9.48 -13.41
C ASP A 84 10.39 8.76 -13.95
N GLN A 85 11.14 8.06 -13.09
CA GLN A 85 12.38 7.37 -13.47
C GLN A 85 12.16 5.98 -14.09
N HIS A 86 11.16 5.24 -13.61
CA HIS A 86 11.02 3.81 -13.92
C HIS A 86 9.68 3.46 -14.59
N GLY A 87 8.77 4.42 -14.70
CA GLY A 87 7.44 4.23 -15.25
C GLY A 87 6.47 3.60 -14.26
N VAL A 88 5.18 3.87 -14.50
CA VAL A 88 4.07 3.45 -13.63
C VAL A 88 3.99 1.93 -13.50
N GLN A 89 4.22 1.18 -14.59
CA GLN A 89 4.07 -0.27 -14.60
C GLN A 89 4.97 -0.98 -13.58
N ILE A 90 6.23 -0.55 -13.45
CA ILE A 90 7.18 -1.17 -12.52
C ILE A 90 6.81 -0.79 -11.08
N VAL A 91 6.49 0.48 -10.84
CA VAL A 91 6.13 0.97 -9.50
C VAL A 91 4.83 0.32 -9.01
N ARG A 92 3.78 0.26 -9.84
CA ARG A 92 2.51 -0.38 -9.46
C ARG A 92 2.71 -1.87 -9.16
N ALA A 93 3.50 -2.57 -9.98
CA ALA A 93 3.78 -3.99 -9.76
C ALA A 93 4.50 -4.21 -8.42
N ALA A 94 5.45 -3.34 -8.07
CA ALA A 94 6.16 -3.40 -6.80
C ALA A 94 5.24 -3.12 -5.60
N LEU A 95 4.40 -2.09 -5.68
CA LEU A 95 3.44 -1.74 -4.63
C LEU A 95 2.40 -2.84 -4.41
N ILE A 96 1.79 -3.35 -5.48
CA ILE A 96 0.80 -4.43 -5.42
C ILE A 96 1.43 -5.72 -4.89
N SER A 97 2.66 -6.04 -5.29
CA SER A 97 3.38 -7.19 -4.74
C SER A 97 3.56 -7.08 -3.22
N HIS A 98 3.93 -5.90 -2.70
CA HIS A 98 3.97 -5.68 -1.26
C HIS A 98 2.60 -5.81 -0.61
N ALA A 99 1.57 -5.25 -1.22
CA ALA A 99 0.22 -5.25 -0.68
C ALA A 99 -0.36 -6.68 -0.55
N LEU A 100 -0.06 -7.57 -1.50
CA LEU A 100 -0.65 -8.91 -1.57
C LEU A 100 0.16 -9.98 -0.85
N VAL A 101 1.46 -9.78 -0.64
CA VAL A 101 2.29 -10.74 0.12
C VAL A 101 1.73 -10.91 1.54
N ARG A 102 1.56 -12.17 1.97
CA ARG A 102 1.23 -12.53 3.36
C ARG A 102 2.34 -12.06 4.30
N GLY A 103 2.01 -11.11 5.16
CA GLY A 103 2.89 -10.64 6.20
C GLY A 103 2.85 -11.63 7.35
N VAL A 104 3.83 -12.53 7.43
CA VAL A 104 3.91 -13.59 8.46
C VAL A 104 3.69 -13.04 9.89
N ARG A 105 4.07 -11.79 10.16
CA ARG A 105 3.97 -11.16 11.49
C ARG A 105 2.69 -10.37 11.75
N GLU A 106 1.97 -9.97 10.70
CA GLU A 106 0.72 -9.18 10.84
C GLU A 106 -0.47 -10.13 10.97
N ASP A 107 -0.43 -11.28 10.27
CA ASP A 107 -1.46 -12.32 10.33
C ASP A 107 -1.47 -13.05 11.70
N GLU A 108 -0.31 -13.27 12.34
CA GLU A 108 -0.22 -13.87 13.69
C GLU A 108 -0.84 -12.97 14.78
N ALA A 109 -0.71 -11.64 14.65
CA ALA A 109 -1.30 -10.70 15.60
C ALA A 109 -2.82 -10.54 15.43
N GLU A 110 -3.33 -10.66 14.21
CA GLU A 110 -4.78 -10.64 13.92
C GLU A 110 -5.45 -11.97 14.31
N GLU A 111 -4.77 -13.12 14.13
CA GLU A 111 -5.26 -14.45 14.59
C GLU A 111 -5.30 -14.60 16.12
N GLU A 112 -4.36 -13.98 16.86
CA GLU A 112 -4.36 -13.95 18.33
C GLU A 112 -5.49 -13.07 18.90
N GLU A 113 -5.90 -11.99 18.22
CA GLU A 113 -7.05 -11.16 18.63
C GLU A 113 -8.38 -11.89 18.35
N GLU A 114 -8.56 -12.56 17.20
CA GLU A 114 -9.78 -13.31 16.88
C GLU A 114 -10.02 -14.55 17.76
N THR A 115 -8.96 -15.15 18.31
CA THR A 115 -9.05 -16.30 19.22
C THR A 115 -9.41 -15.91 20.66
N ASN A 116 -9.00 -14.73 21.11
CA ASN A 116 -9.36 -14.21 22.43
C ASN A 116 -10.82 -13.74 22.52
N ASP A 117 -11.37 -13.16 21.44
CA ASP A 117 -12.77 -12.69 21.39
C ASP A 117 -13.79 -13.85 21.35
N GLN A 118 -13.38 -15.05 20.93
CA GLN A 118 -14.25 -16.25 20.92
C GLN A 118 -14.26 -17.03 22.24
N GLN A 119 -13.44 -16.63 23.22
CA GLN A 119 -13.35 -17.28 24.54
C GLN A 119 -13.91 -16.42 25.69
N SER A 120 -14.48 -15.24 25.40
CA SER A 120 -15.11 -14.34 26.39
C SER A 120 -16.64 -14.37 26.36
#